data_AF-A0A2K8M992-F1
#
_entry.id   AF-A0A2K8M992-F1
#
_cell.length_a   1.000
_cell.length_b   1.000
_cell.length_c   1.000
_cell.angle_alpha   90.00
_cell.angle_beta   90.00
_cell.angle_gamma   90.00
#
_symmetry.space_group_name_H-M   'P 1'
#
loop_
_entity.id
_entity.type
_entity.pdbx_description
1 polymer ?
#
loop_
_entity_poly.entity_id
_entity_poly.type
_entity_poly.pdbx_seq_one_letter_code
_entity_poly.pdbx_strand_id
1 'polypeptide(L)'
;MPAKRSRIVDSDNYRRHWLSCFRLEPLDPERFDARGRHADFGGGVSVSCLSFGGPVEIEMQPLLTTYLVVLPTRGEVRISSGGSDALASPERAVVVDPADPHWQAWAANTDVLFVHLAAEGVCAAAGTRADAPPRLPGELDVRTDPGRGWRRVLEALVTSPDTGTSGADSDLTTKLVLDLASCQLGR
;
A
#
# COMPACT_ATOMS: atom_id res chain seq x y z
N MET A 1 7.47 26.32 24.41
CA MET A 1 7.22 24.86 24.36
C MET A 1 7.75 24.36 23.02
N PRO A 2 8.91 23.69 22.94
CA PRO A 2 9.53 23.38 21.65
C PRO A 2 8.91 22.13 21.02
N ALA A 3 8.47 22.26 19.76
CA ALA A 3 7.93 21.18 18.94
C ALA A 3 9.02 20.13 18.65
N LYS A 4 8.69 18.87 18.94
CA LYS A 4 9.56 17.71 18.76
C LYS A 4 9.62 17.39 17.26
N ARG A 5 10.73 17.76 16.59
CA ARG A 5 11.04 17.34 15.21
C ARG A 5 11.03 15.81 15.12
N SER A 6 10.03 15.20 14.48
CA SER A 6 10.07 13.79 14.15
C SER A 6 11.02 13.58 12.97
N ARG A 7 12.08 12.84 13.24
CA ARG A 7 13.16 12.50 12.31
C ARG A 7 12.61 11.54 11.25
N ILE A 8 12.53 12.01 10.01
CA ILE A 8 12.30 11.18 8.82
C ILE A 8 13.55 10.31 8.66
N VAL A 9 13.43 9.00 8.90
CA VAL A 9 14.54 8.04 8.71
C VAL A 9 14.70 7.73 7.23
N ASP A 10 15.94 7.54 6.82
CA ASP A 10 16.48 7.75 5.48
C ASP A 10 16.94 6.44 4.83
N SER A 11 16.44 6.14 3.63
CA SER A 11 17.02 5.16 2.71
C SER A 11 16.91 5.72 1.28
N ASP A 12 18.08 6.01 0.70
CA ASP A 12 18.30 7.15 -0.21
C ASP A 12 18.06 6.84 -1.71
N ASN A 13 17.54 5.66 -2.07
CA ASN A 13 17.43 5.26 -3.50
C ASN A 13 15.98 5.22 -4.04
N TYR A 14 14.97 4.88 -3.23
CA TYR A 14 13.57 4.83 -3.67
C TYR A 14 12.84 6.19 -3.60
N ARG A 15 13.33 7.12 -2.77
CA ARG A 15 12.66 8.41 -2.49
C ARG A 15 12.50 9.34 -3.69
N ARG A 16 13.41 9.28 -4.67
CA ARG A 16 13.44 10.28 -5.75
C ARG A 16 12.35 10.08 -6.80
N HIS A 17 11.87 8.85 -7.00
CA HIS A 17 10.80 8.59 -7.97
C HIS A 17 9.40 8.69 -7.35
N TRP A 18 9.22 8.24 -6.10
CA TRP A 18 7.90 8.25 -5.44
C TRP A 18 7.31 9.66 -5.31
N LEU A 19 8.10 10.64 -4.86
CA LEU A 19 7.61 12.02 -4.65
C LEU A 19 7.24 12.75 -5.96
N SER A 20 7.71 12.29 -7.12
CA SER A 20 7.32 12.85 -8.42
C SER A 20 6.08 12.21 -9.03
N CYS A 21 5.63 11.06 -8.52
CA CYS A 21 4.53 10.29 -9.11
C CYS A 21 3.16 10.64 -8.55
N PHE A 22 3.08 11.52 -7.54
CA PHE A 22 1.81 11.93 -6.98
C PHE A 22 1.68 13.44 -6.80
N ARG A 23 0.46 13.93 -6.95
CA ARG A 23 0.02 15.25 -6.53
C ARG A 23 -0.82 15.08 -5.27
N LEU A 24 -0.53 15.85 -4.23
CA LEU A 24 -1.30 15.87 -2.99
C LEU A 24 -1.90 17.26 -2.78
N GLU A 25 -3.20 17.29 -2.54
CA GLU A 25 -3.98 18.51 -2.33
C GLU A 25 -4.65 18.48 -0.96
N PRO A 26 -4.19 19.29 0.01
CA PRO A 26 -4.88 19.46 1.28
C PRO A 26 -6.20 20.22 1.07
N LEU A 27 -7.32 19.61 1.46
CA LEU A 27 -8.64 20.25 1.33
C LEU A 27 -8.96 21.19 2.51
N ASP A 28 -8.26 21.01 3.64
CA ASP A 28 -8.26 21.93 4.78
C ASP A 28 -6.81 22.20 5.21
N PRO A 29 -6.17 23.25 4.67
CA PRO A 29 -4.78 23.56 4.95
C PRO A 29 -4.48 23.87 6.43
N GLU A 30 -5.46 24.36 7.20
CA GLU A 30 -5.28 24.69 8.62
C GLU A 30 -5.19 23.43 9.49
N ARG A 31 -5.86 22.35 9.06
CA ARG A 31 -5.84 21.05 9.75
C ARG A 31 -4.87 20.05 9.11
N PHE A 32 -4.11 20.46 8.10
CA PHE A 32 -3.18 19.59 7.42
C PHE A 32 -2.00 19.23 8.33
N ASP A 33 -1.93 17.95 8.69
CA ASP A 33 -0.78 17.30 9.32
C ASP A 33 -0.56 15.98 8.59
N ALA A 34 0.67 15.71 8.15
CA ALA A 34 1.01 14.52 7.38
C ALA A 34 2.09 13.74 8.11
N ARG A 35 1.86 12.44 8.33
CA ARG A 35 2.84 11.54 8.94
C ARG A 35 3.04 10.35 8.04
N GLY A 36 4.29 9.94 7.90
CA GLY A 36 4.67 8.84 7.04
C GLY A 36 5.83 8.04 7.62
N ARG A 37 5.72 6.71 7.57
CA ARG A 37 6.83 5.77 7.73
C ARG A 37 6.87 4.89 6.51
N HIS A 38 8.06 4.52 6.06
CA HIS A 38 8.26 3.59 4.97
C HIS A 38 9.27 2.53 5.40
N ALA A 39 9.00 1.28 5.04
CA ALA A 39 9.90 0.15 5.22
C ALA A 39 9.93 -0.68 3.93
N ASP A 40 11.14 -1.02 3.48
CA ASP A 40 11.40 -1.95 2.39
C ASP A 40 11.86 -3.28 3.00
N PHE A 41 11.14 -4.35 2.69
CA PHE A 41 11.37 -5.69 3.24
C PHE A 41 12.17 -6.58 2.27
N GLY A 42 12.62 -6.04 1.13
CA GLY A 42 13.19 -6.83 0.05
C GLY A 42 12.12 -7.63 -0.70
N GLY A 43 12.57 -8.45 -1.67
CA GLY A 43 11.65 -9.30 -2.45
C GLY A 43 10.60 -8.54 -3.27
N GLY A 44 10.80 -7.23 -3.50
CA GLY A 44 9.83 -6.38 -4.18
C GLY A 44 8.61 -6.00 -3.32
N VAL A 45 8.73 -6.10 -1.99
CA VAL A 45 7.67 -5.73 -1.05
C VAL A 45 8.11 -4.55 -0.20
N SER A 46 7.32 -3.48 -0.20
CA SER A 46 7.49 -2.37 0.74
C SER A 46 6.16 -1.89 1.29
N VAL A 47 6.18 -1.35 2.50
CA VAL A 47 4.98 -0.84 3.17
C VAL A 47 5.20 0.60 3.62
N SER A 48 4.26 1.47 3.26
CA SER A 48 4.20 2.83 3.78
C SER A 48 3.00 2.98 4.72
N CYS A 49 3.25 3.43 5.95
CA CYS A 49 2.20 3.81 6.90
C CYS A 49 2.00 5.32 6.79
N LEU A 50 0.82 5.76 6.36
CA LEU A 50 0.50 7.16 6.11
C LEU A 50 -0.68 7.60 6.99
N SER A 51 -0.61 8.82 7.51
CA SER A 51 -1.69 9.43 8.27
C SER A 51 -1.85 10.89 7.88
N PHE A 52 -3.10 11.34 7.69
CA PHE A 52 -3.43 12.75 7.50
C PHE A 52 -4.40 13.26 8.57
N GLY A 53 -4.03 14.35 9.25
CA GLY A 53 -4.86 15.00 10.27
C GLY A 53 -6.07 15.75 9.69
N GLY A 54 -5.96 16.21 8.45
CA GLY A 54 -7.02 16.86 7.67
C GLY A 54 -7.38 16.07 6.42
N PRO A 55 -8.50 16.41 5.75
CA PRO A 55 -8.89 15.79 4.49
C PRO A 55 -7.90 16.14 3.37
N VAL A 56 -7.61 15.16 2.52
CA VAL A 56 -6.69 15.33 1.38
C VAL A 56 -7.23 14.63 0.14
N GLU A 57 -6.81 15.12 -1.02
CA GLU A 57 -6.87 14.39 -2.28
C GLU A 57 -5.47 14.03 -2.76
N ILE A 58 -5.34 12.85 -3.37
CA ILE A 58 -4.11 12.34 -3.93
C ILE A 58 -4.37 11.87 -5.35
N GLU A 59 -3.64 12.39 -6.31
CA GLU A 59 -3.61 11.88 -7.68
C GLU A 59 -2.29 11.19 -7.93
N MET A 60 -2.32 9.97 -8.45
CA MET A 60 -1.16 9.15 -8.74
C MET A 60 -1.12 8.74 -10.20
N GLN A 61 0.05 8.91 -10.81
CA GLN A 61 0.35 8.35 -12.13
C GLN A 61 0.51 6.83 -12.05
N PRO A 62 0.44 6.10 -13.19
CA PRO A 62 0.68 4.67 -13.20
C PRO A 62 2.03 4.31 -12.56
N LEU A 63 2.04 3.28 -11.72
CA LEU A 63 3.25 2.79 -11.05
C LEU A 63 4.09 1.87 -11.95
N LEU A 64 3.51 1.39 -13.04
CA LEU A 64 4.07 0.57 -14.13
C LEU A 64 4.54 -0.83 -13.74
N THR A 65 5.24 -0.98 -12.61
CA THR A 65 5.89 -2.24 -12.20
C THR A 65 5.42 -2.74 -10.83
N THR A 66 4.45 -2.05 -10.22
CA THR A 66 4.07 -2.27 -8.82
C THR A 66 2.56 -2.23 -8.66
N TYR A 67 1.99 -3.26 -8.04
CA TYR A 67 0.63 -3.21 -7.52
C TYR A 67 0.63 -2.43 -6.22
N LEU A 68 -0.42 -1.63 -6.00
CA LEU A 68 -0.63 -0.93 -4.74
C LEU A 68 -1.87 -1.51 -4.06
N VAL A 69 -1.70 -2.04 -2.85
CA VAL A 69 -2.82 -2.38 -1.97
C VAL A 69 -3.00 -1.25 -0.95
N VAL A 70 -4.17 -0.64 -0.94
CA VAL A 70 -4.57 0.42 -0.02
C VAL A 70 -5.46 -0.18 1.06
N LEU A 71 -4.95 -0.24 2.29
CA LEU A 71 -5.69 -0.74 3.46
C LEU A 71 -5.70 0.30 4.58
N PRO A 72 -6.80 1.02 4.79
CA PRO A 72 -6.98 1.85 5.97
C PRO A 72 -6.91 1.01 7.24
N THR A 73 -6.17 1.46 8.25
CA THR A 73 -6.26 0.92 9.61
C THR A 73 -7.25 1.72 10.44
N ARG A 74 -7.54 2.96 10.03
CA ARG A 74 -8.57 3.83 10.58
C ARG A 74 -9.11 4.76 9.50
N GLY A 75 -10.41 5.01 9.51
CA GLY A 75 -11.07 5.88 8.54
C GLY A 75 -11.31 5.16 7.22
N GLU A 76 -11.61 5.92 6.17
CA GLU A 76 -11.96 5.39 4.86
C GLU A 76 -11.28 6.22 3.77
N VAL A 77 -11.00 5.56 2.64
CA VAL A 77 -10.43 6.18 1.45
C VAL A 77 -11.29 5.82 0.26
N ARG A 78 -11.79 6.83 -0.46
CA ARG A 78 -12.41 6.63 -1.77
C ARG A 78 -11.33 6.61 -2.82
N ILE A 79 -11.39 5.65 -3.73
CA ILE A 79 -10.37 5.43 -4.75
C ILE A 79 -11.06 5.25 -6.09
N SER A 80 -10.59 5.99 -7.09
CA SER A 80 -10.99 5.86 -8.49
C SER A 80 -9.80 5.38 -9.30
N SER A 81 -9.90 4.20 -9.90
CA SER A 81 -8.81 3.58 -10.68
C SER A 81 -9.37 2.64 -11.74
N GLY A 82 -8.73 2.55 -12.90
CA GLY A 82 -9.13 1.62 -13.96
C GLY A 82 -10.58 1.81 -14.46
N GLY A 83 -11.15 3.01 -14.29
CA GLY A 83 -12.56 3.31 -14.61
C GLY A 83 -13.57 2.80 -13.59
N SER A 84 -13.13 2.36 -12.40
CA SER A 84 -13.99 1.91 -11.31
C SER A 84 -13.74 2.73 -10.03
N ASP A 85 -14.80 2.90 -9.24
CA ASP A 85 -14.74 3.52 -7.92
C ASP A 85 -14.87 2.46 -6.82
N ALA A 86 -14.04 2.56 -5.79
CA ALA A 86 -14.04 1.67 -4.64
C ALA A 86 -13.86 2.45 -3.34
N LEU A 87 -14.31 1.85 -2.23
CA LEU A 87 -14.14 2.39 -0.87
C LEU A 87 -13.25 1.44 -0.06
N ALA A 88 -12.03 1.89 0.24
CA ALA A 88 -11.15 1.19 1.17
C ALA A 88 -11.53 1.55 2.62
N SER A 89 -11.51 0.57 3.50
CA SER A 89 -11.82 0.69 4.93
C SER A 89 -11.02 -0.35 5.74
N PRO A 90 -11.09 -0.35 7.08
CA PRO A 90 -10.42 -1.37 7.88
C PRO A 90 -10.88 -2.80 7.62
N GLU A 91 -12.02 -2.98 6.96
CA GLU A 91 -12.58 -4.28 6.60
C GLU A 91 -12.40 -4.63 5.12
N ARG A 92 -11.91 -3.69 4.31
CA ARG A 92 -11.78 -3.85 2.86
C ARG A 92 -10.56 -3.11 2.33
N ALA A 93 -9.61 -3.84 1.76
CA ALA A 93 -8.52 -3.23 1.01
C ALA A 93 -8.94 -3.02 -0.45
N VAL A 94 -8.32 -2.05 -1.10
CA VAL A 94 -8.43 -1.84 -2.54
C VAL A 94 -7.09 -2.17 -3.20
N VAL A 95 -7.13 -2.91 -4.30
CA VAL A 95 -5.95 -3.27 -5.10
C VAL A 95 -5.97 -2.42 -6.37
N VAL A 96 -4.90 -1.67 -6.58
CA VAL A 96 -4.68 -0.87 -7.79
C VAL A 96 -3.63 -1.57 -8.64
N ASP A 97 -3.97 -1.81 -9.90
CA ASP A 97 -3.06 -2.43 -10.87
C ASP A 97 -1.92 -1.47 -11.28
N PRO A 98 -0.76 -2.00 -11.69
CA PRO A 98 0.42 -1.18 -12.03
C PRO A 98 0.19 -0.17 -13.15
N ALA A 99 -0.64 -0.53 -14.13
CA ALA A 99 -0.86 0.29 -15.33
C ALA A 99 -1.89 1.41 -15.11
N ASP A 100 -2.60 1.40 -13.98
CA ASP A 100 -3.71 2.33 -13.79
C ASP A 100 -3.26 3.57 -13.04
N PRO A 101 -3.52 4.78 -13.59
CA PRO A 101 -3.53 5.96 -12.75
C PRO A 101 -4.68 5.84 -11.76
N HIS A 102 -4.57 6.55 -10.65
CA HIS A 102 -5.65 6.54 -9.68
C HIS A 102 -5.70 7.84 -8.89
N TRP A 103 -6.92 8.17 -8.46
CA TRP A 103 -7.18 9.27 -7.56
C TRP A 103 -7.73 8.73 -6.24
N GLN A 104 -7.43 9.40 -5.14
CA GLN A 104 -7.87 9.04 -3.81
C GLN A 104 -8.37 10.26 -3.05
N ALA A 105 -9.48 10.13 -2.33
CA ALA A 105 -9.95 11.11 -1.35
C ALA A 105 -10.00 10.50 0.05
N TRP A 106 -9.34 11.19 0.98
CA TRP A 106 -9.17 10.76 2.35
C TRP A 106 -9.93 11.69 3.28
N ALA A 107 -10.69 11.12 4.21
CA ALA A 107 -11.26 11.89 5.29
C ALA A 107 -10.18 12.35 6.28
N ALA A 108 -10.51 13.34 7.12
CA ALA A 108 -9.63 13.73 8.22
C ALA A 108 -9.38 12.58 9.20
N ASN A 109 -8.17 12.50 9.75
CA ASN A 109 -7.75 11.47 10.72
C ASN A 109 -7.81 10.04 10.18
N THR A 110 -7.46 9.87 8.89
CA THR A 110 -7.37 8.58 8.22
C THR A 110 -5.93 8.06 8.31
N ASP A 111 -5.78 6.80 8.71
CA ASP A 111 -4.51 6.07 8.80
C ASP A 111 -4.54 4.91 7.81
N VAL A 112 -3.51 4.77 6.98
CA VAL A 112 -3.50 3.84 5.85
C VAL A 112 -2.16 3.13 5.71
N LEU A 113 -2.24 1.83 5.42
CA LEU A 113 -1.14 1.03 4.92
C LEU A 113 -1.20 1.00 3.39
N PHE A 114 -0.15 1.51 2.76
CA PHE A 114 0.13 1.33 1.34
C PHE A 114 1.13 0.18 1.21
N VAL A 115 0.67 -0.94 0.67
CA VAL A 115 1.49 -2.12 0.42
C VAL A 115 1.85 -2.15 -1.05
N HIS A 116 3.14 -2.00 -1.35
CA HIS A 116 3.68 -2.07 -2.69
C HIS A 116 4.19 -3.47 -2.95
N LEU A 117 3.72 -4.07 -4.04
CA LEU A 117 4.10 -5.40 -4.45
C LEU A 117 4.60 -5.36 -5.89
N ALA A 118 5.85 -5.75 -6.10
CA ALA A 118 6.43 -5.83 -7.42
C ALA A 118 5.61 -6.79 -8.30
N ALA A 119 5.29 -6.35 -9.52
CA ALA A 119 4.50 -7.11 -10.46
C ALA A 119 5.14 -8.47 -10.79
N GLU A 120 6.48 -8.55 -10.78
CA GLU A 120 7.22 -9.79 -10.97
C GLU A 120 6.86 -10.85 -9.91
N GLY A 121 6.78 -10.46 -8.63
CA GLY A 121 6.41 -11.37 -7.55
C GLY A 121 4.97 -11.85 -7.68
N VAL A 122 4.05 -10.94 -8.00
CA VAL A 122 2.64 -11.28 -8.24
C VAL A 122 2.49 -12.21 -9.44
N CYS A 123 3.23 -11.97 -10.53
CA CYS A 123 3.24 -12.84 -11.71
C CYS A 123 3.77 -14.23 -11.39
N ALA A 124 4.87 -14.32 -10.64
CA ALA A 124 5.42 -15.59 -10.21
C ALA A 124 4.41 -16.39 -9.36
N ALA A 125 3.73 -15.72 -8.43
CA ALA A 125 2.66 -16.33 -7.63
C ALA A 125 1.46 -16.77 -8.46
N ALA A 126 1.09 -16.01 -9.49
CA ALA A 126 0.00 -16.33 -10.41
C ALA A 126 0.36 -17.36 -11.49
N GLY A 127 1.65 -17.68 -11.66
CA GLY A 127 2.14 -18.51 -12.76
C GLY A 127 2.10 -17.81 -14.13
N THR A 128 2.17 -16.48 -14.16
CA THR A 128 2.15 -15.65 -15.38
C THR A 128 3.51 -15.01 -15.65
N ARG A 129 3.67 -14.38 -16.82
CA ARG A 129 4.90 -13.67 -17.19
C ARG A 129 4.84 -12.20 -16.78
N ALA A 130 5.98 -11.62 -16.42
CA ALA A 130 6.08 -10.24 -15.92
C ALA A 130 5.78 -9.15 -16.98
N ASP A 131 5.87 -9.47 -18.27
CA ASP A 131 5.55 -8.56 -19.39
C ASP A 131 4.03 -8.38 -19.61
N ALA A 132 3.21 -9.18 -18.94
CA ALA A 132 1.75 -9.08 -18.94
C ALA A 132 1.20 -9.39 -17.53
N PRO A 133 1.35 -8.45 -16.57
CA PRO A 133 0.90 -8.68 -15.21
C PRO A 133 -0.62 -8.90 -15.13
N PRO A 134 -1.09 -9.86 -14.33
CA PRO A 134 -2.50 -10.22 -14.29
C PRO A 134 -3.32 -9.10 -13.66
N ARG A 135 -4.44 -8.71 -14.30
CA ARG A 135 -5.41 -7.82 -13.65
C ARG A 135 -5.98 -8.50 -12.41
N LEU A 136 -5.80 -7.91 -11.24
CA LEU A 136 -6.39 -8.42 -10.00
C LEU A 136 -7.77 -7.77 -9.79
N PRO A 137 -8.74 -8.46 -9.18
CA PRO A 137 -9.95 -7.79 -8.70
C PRO A 137 -9.58 -6.62 -7.77
N GLY A 138 -10.27 -5.50 -7.95
CA GLY A 138 -9.93 -4.24 -7.29
C GLY A 138 -10.24 -4.19 -5.79
N GLU A 139 -10.94 -5.18 -5.22
CA GLU A 139 -11.29 -5.21 -3.80
C GLU A 139 -10.81 -6.51 -3.13
N LEU A 140 -10.34 -6.40 -1.89
CA LEU A 140 -9.99 -7.51 -1.01
C LEU A 140 -10.79 -7.39 0.29
N ASP A 141 -11.76 -8.29 0.52
CA ASP A 141 -12.46 -8.37 1.82
C ASP A 141 -11.56 -9.07 2.85
N VAL A 142 -10.95 -8.27 3.73
CA VAL A 142 -10.01 -8.75 4.76
C VAL A 142 -10.71 -9.46 5.92
N ARG A 143 -12.04 -9.56 5.89
CA ARG A 143 -12.81 -10.36 6.85
C ARG A 143 -13.01 -11.80 6.40
N THR A 144 -12.77 -12.13 5.14
CA THR A 144 -12.79 -13.53 4.69
C THR A 144 -11.64 -14.32 5.33
N ASP A 145 -11.71 -15.65 5.37
CA ASP A 145 -10.60 -16.46 5.92
C ASP A 145 -9.25 -16.18 5.23
N PRO A 146 -9.17 -16.20 3.88
CA PRO A 146 -7.95 -15.82 3.18
C PRO A 146 -7.52 -14.38 3.45
N GLY A 147 -8.47 -13.43 3.43
CA GLY A 147 -8.18 -12.02 3.70
C GLY A 147 -7.65 -11.76 5.11
N ARG A 148 -8.16 -12.47 6.11
CA ARG A 148 -7.65 -12.44 7.50
C ARG A 148 -6.25 -13.01 7.58
N GLY A 149 -5.96 -14.08 6.84
CA GLY A 149 -4.63 -14.66 6.74
C GLY A 149 -3.61 -13.65 6.19
N TRP A 150 -3.94 -13.05 5.05
CA TRP A 150 -3.11 -12.02 4.41
C TRP A 150 -2.86 -10.83 5.35
N ARG A 151 -3.91 -10.32 6.01
CA ARG A 151 -3.79 -9.20 6.96
C ARG A 151 -2.86 -9.52 8.12
N ARG A 152 -2.91 -10.73 8.68
CA ARG A 152 -2.00 -11.13 9.78
C ARG A 152 -0.54 -11.13 9.35
N VAL A 153 -0.24 -11.54 8.12
CA VAL A 153 1.12 -11.50 7.57
C VAL A 153 1.60 -10.06 7.42
N LEU A 154 0.73 -9.18 6.90
CA LEU A 154 1.02 -7.75 6.80
C LEU A 154 1.27 -7.11 8.17
N GLU A 155 0.43 -7.39 9.16
CA GLU A 155 0.58 -6.87 10.53
C GLU A 155 1.87 -7.38 11.18
N ALA A 156 2.24 -8.64 10.94
CA ALA A 156 3.52 -9.19 11.39
C ALA A 156 4.71 -8.42 10.78
N LEU A 157 4.70 -8.18 9.46
CA LEU A 157 5.74 -7.40 8.78
C LEU A 157 5.85 -5.97 9.33
N VAL A 158 4.72 -5.29 9.53
CA VAL A 158 4.70 -3.89 10.03
C VAL A 158 5.15 -3.80 11.50
N THR A 159 4.97 -4.86 12.28
CA THR A 159 5.37 -4.92 13.70
C THR A 159 6.80 -5.45 13.88
N SER A 160 7.37 -6.08 12.86
CA SER A 160 8.77 -6.53 12.89
C SER A 160 9.68 -5.33 13.19
N PRO A 161 10.60 -5.45 14.17
CA PRO A 161 11.61 -4.42 14.37
C PRO A 161 12.40 -4.24 13.07
N ASP A 162 12.78 -2.99 12.74
CA ASP A 162 13.65 -2.62 11.61
C ASP A 162 15.04 -3.29 11.77
N THR A 163 15.13 -4.61 11.67
CA THR A 163 16.38 -5.37 11.59
C THR A 163 16.64 -5.55 10.12
N GLY A 164 17.60 -4.79 9.57
CA GLY A 164 17.97 -4.84 8.16
C GLY A 164 17.99 -6.27 7.62
N THR A 165 17.15 -6.50 6.60
CA THR A 165 17.03 -7.73 5.79
C THR A 165 17.32 -9.02 6.56
N SER A 166 16.43 -9.40 7.48
CA SER A 166 16.44 -10.72 8.13
C SER A 166 15.83 -11.78 7.20
N GLY A 167 16.27 -13.05 7.30
CA GLY A 167 15.68 -14.15 6.54
C GLY A 167 14.19 -14.37 6.82
N ALA A 168 13.71 -14.01 8.03
CA ALA A 168 12.29 -14.08 8.39
C ALA A 168 11.41 -13.10 7.58
N ASP A 169 11.96 -11.94 7.21
CA ASP A 169 11.23 -10.96 6.39
C ASP A 169 11.05 -11.48 4.96
N SER A 170 12.03 -12.22 4.44
CA SER A 170 11.94 -12.86 3.11
C SER A 170 10.83 -13.91 3.02
N ASP A 171 10.61 -14.69 4.08
CA ASP A 171 9.54 -15.69 4.12
C ASP A 171 8.16 -15.02 4.21
N LEU A 172 8.04 -13.97 5.04
CA LEU A 172 6.80 -13.22 5.22
C LEU A 172 6.42 -12.42 3.97
N THR A 173 7.38 -11.80 3.29
CA THR A 173 7.14 -11.10 2.02
C THR A 173 6.67 -12.05 0.92
N THR A 174 7.32 -13.21 0.78
CA THR A 174 6.88 -14.26 -0.15
C THR A 174 5.46 -14.71 0.16
N LYS A 175 5.18 -14.97 1.45
CA LYS A 175 3.84 -15.37 1.89
C LYS A 175 2.78 -14.28 1.63
N LEU A 176 3.12 -13.01 1.85
CA LEU A 176 2.20 -11.89 1.61
C LEU A 176 1.74 -11.83 0.15
N VAL A 177 2.68 -12.00 -0.79
CA VAL A 177 2.38 -12.01 -2.23
C VAL A 177 1.55 -13.22 -2.62
N LEU A 178 1.92 -14.42 -2.15
CA LEU A 178 1.19 -15.66 -2.43
C LEU A 178 -0.24 -15.61 -1.89
N ASP A 179 -0.42 -15.16 -0.65
CA ASP A 179 -1.73 -15.07 -0.01
C ASP A 179 -2.60 -14.04 -0.77
N LEU A 180 -2.04 -12.91 -1.23
CA LEU A 180 -2.79 -11.94 -2.06
C LEU A 180 -3.25 -12.59 -3.37
N ALA A 181 -2.34 -13.23 -4.10
CA ALA A 181 -2.66 -13.88 -5.37
C ALA A 181 -3.74 -14.97 -5.19
N SER A 182 -3.66 -15.74 -4.11
CA SER A 182 -4.65 -16.77 -3.75
C SER A 182 -6.03 -16.16 -3.48
N CYS A 183 -6.08 -15.09 -2.67
CA CYS A 183 -7.33 -14.36 -2.37
C CYS A 183 -8.01 -13.82 -3.63
N GLN A 184 -7.22 -13.32 -4.57
CA GLN A 184 -7.68 -12.56 -5.72
C GLN A 184 -7.95 -13.42 -6.96
N LEU A 185 -7.25 -14.56 -7.10
CA LEU A 185 -7.37 -15.44 -8.26
C LEU A 185 -8.09 -16.76 -7.96
N GLY A 186 -8.53 -16.97 -6.72
CA GLY A 186 -9.29 -18.17 -6.31
C GLY A 186 -8.47 -19.46 -6.40
N ARG A 187 -7.17 -19.38 -6.10
CA ARG A 187 -6.23 -20.50 -6.11
C ARG A 187 -5.86 -20.95 -4.72
#